data_AF-G2QJX3-F1
#
_entry.id   AF-G2QJX3-F1
#
_cell.length_a   1.000
_cell.length_b   1.000
_cell.length_c   1.000
_cell.angle_alpha   90.00
_cell.angle_beta   90.00
_cell.angle_gamma   90.00
#
_symmetry.space_group_name_H-M   'P 1'
#
loop_
_entity.id
_entity.type
_entity.pdbx_description
1 polymer ?
#
loop_
_entity_poly.entity_id
_entity_poly.type
_entity_poly.pdbx_seq_one_letter_code
_entity_poly.pdbx_strand_id
1 'polypeptide(L)'
;MLAQLVPPLAALATLASAHGVILAAQGEAGSPPSVGFQVNDAIARNCTTINPCQMDTTIIRDAEIAAGTVNSCGRTKLTGNIDVGEATENALAAKAVTQVKAGTQLQITIHQVNADGAGPYFCDLDESSNTGVFTHNLTVTNNVPGSNGLSQVQAKDFNITVALPDNLNCFGASTGNVCTVRCRNNAQAGPFGGCFAVQQTDNTPLPAANQPSDIKTEDTLDKINFEVASNQAALPAAVEANRIAGGTEAEQNRAAVEAILKLSTTLANFPTLTPTVIDAGTATPTPTPTGGAAGGNNNGTGNGTGTGTGNGTGRSRGRTGRNRGGNAANDNSNRSSSSSSSESENGDEAETGN
;
A
#
# COMPACT_ATOMS: atom_id res chain seq x y z
N MET A 1 30.26 -10.34 -54.71
CA MET A 1 30.49 -10.58 -53.27
C MET A 1 31.10 -9.34 -52.66
N LEU A 2 30.33 -8.56 -51.91
CA LEU A 2 30.82 -7.61 -50.91
C LEU A 2 29.65 -7.32 -49.97
N ALA A 3 29.49 -8.19 -48.98
CA ALA A 3 28.58 -7.97 -47.86
C ALA A 3 29.25 -6.96 -46.93
N GLN A 4 28.67 -5.76 -46.79
CA GLN A 4 29.08 -4.79 -45.81
C GLN A 4 28.65 -5.29 -44.42
N LEU A 5 29.63 -5.70 -43.61
CA LEU A 5 29.45 -5.87 -42.17
C LEU A 5 29.22 -4.50 -41.55
N VAL A 6 27.98 -4.23 -41.13
CA VAL A 6 27.70 -3.19 -40.13
C VAL A 6 27.92 -3.86 -38.77
N PRO A 7 28.94 -3.47 -37.97
CA PRO A 7 29.07 -4.00 -36.62
C PRO A 7 27.91 -3.44 -35.78
N PRO A 8 27.23 -4.26 -34.97
CA PRO A 8 26.26 -3.76 -34.02
C PRO A 8 27.05 -2.93 -33.00
N LEU A 9 26.71 -1.65 -32.91
CA LEU A 9 27.15 -0.79 -31.83
C LEU A 9 26.48 -1.34 -30.55
N ALA A 10 27.14 -2.29 -29.90
CA ALA A 10 26.77 -2.73 -28.57
C ALA A 10 26.88 -1.50 -27.66
N ALA A 11 25.73 -0.91 -27.31
CA ALA A 11 25.65 0.06 -26.26
C ALA A 11 26.12 -0.64 -24.98
N LEU A 12 27.38 -0.45 -24.61
CA LEU A 12 27.80 -0.65 -23.23
C LEU A 12 27.00 0.36 -22.42
N ALA A 13 25.87 -0.08 -21.89
CA ALA A 13 25.23 0.56 -20.76
C ALA A 13 26.26 0.48 -19.63
N THR A 14 27.10 1.53 -19.52
CA THR A 14 27.86 1.78 -18.31
C THR A 14 26.83 1.72 -17.19
N LEU A 15 26.92 0.71 -16.33
CA LEU A 15 26.22 0.69 -15.06
C LEU A 15 26.77 1.86 -14.25
N ALA A 16 26.29 3.06 -14.57
CA ALA A 16 26.56 4.26 -13.80
C ALA A 16 26.03 3.94 -12.41
N SER A 17 26.92 3.97 -11.44
CA SER A 17 26.63 3.49 -10.09
C SER A 17 25.99 4.67 -9.37
N ALA A 18 24.81 5.11 -9.77
CA ALA A 18 24.17 6.29 -9.21
C ALA A 18 23.67 6.02 -7.81
N HIS A 19 23.93 6.89 -6.85
CA HIS A 19 23.61 6.61 -5.46
C HIS A 19 23.36 7.90 -4.67
N GLY A 20 22.10 8.10 -4.29
CA GLY A 20 21.67 9.15 -3.36
C GLY A 20 20.83 8.53 -2.27
N VAL A 21 21.04 8.97 -1.03
CA VAL A 21 20.39 8.41 0.17
C VAL A 21 19.70 9.51 0.97
N ILE A 22 18.48 9.24 1.44
CA ILE A 22 17.78 10.13 2.38
C ILE A 22 18.28 9.84 3.79
N LEU A 23 19.14 10.71 4.32
CA LEU A 23 19.67 10.54 5.68
C LEU A 23 18.71 11.02 6.76
N ALA A 24 17.98 12.10 6.48
CA ALA A 24 17.05 12.68 7.42
C ALA A 24 15.93 13.44 6.70
N ALA A 25 14.73 13.43 7.27
CA ALA A 25 13.65 14.32 6.91
C ALA A 25 13.06 14.95 8.18
N GLN A 26 12.96 16.28 8.19
CA GLN A 26 12.44 17.05 9.31
C GLN A 26 11.21 17.86 8.88
N GLY A 27 10.11 17.68 9.59
CA GLY A 27 8.90 18.49 9.50
C GLY A 27 8.85 19.55 10.59
N GLU A 28 7.85 19.47 11.47
CA GLU A 28 7.61 20.44 12.52
C GLU A 28 8.78 20.51 13.52
N ALA A 29 9.08 21.71 14.00
CA ALA A 29 10.14 21.95 14.97
C ALA A 29 9.88 21.18 16.27
N GLY A 30 10.91 20.50 16.78
CA GLY A 30 10.84 19.71 18.02
C GLY A 30 10.34 18.27 17.84
N SER A 31 9.93 17.88 16.63
CA SER A 31 9.65 16.48 16.30
C SER A 31 10.95 15.72 15.94
N PRO A 32 11.03 14.40 16.17
CA PRO A 32 12.21 13.63 15.76
C PRO A 32 12.37 13.64 14.23
N PRO A 33 13.59 13.48 13.69
CA PRO A 33 13.78 13.31 12.26
C PRO A 33 13.30 11.92 11.81
N SER A 34 12.68 11.86 10.64
CA SER A 34 12.51 10.58 9.92
C SER A 34 13.80 10.21 9.23
N VAL A 35 14.05 8.90 9.06
CA VAL A 35 15.17 8.36 8.29
C VAL A 35 14.62 7.64 7.06
N GLY A 36 15.38 7.63 5.96
CA GLY A 36 15.04 6.81 4.80
C GLY A 36 14.90 5.33 5.18
N PHE A 37 13.92 4.64 4.63
CA PHE A 37 13.70 3.23 4.89
C PHE A 37 14.93 2.39 4.52
N GLN A 38 15.31 1.50 5.44
CA GLN A 38 16.47 0.60 5.33
C GLN A 38 17.83 1.28 5.16
N VAL A 39 17.93 2.59 5.48
CA VAL A 39 19.21 3.30 5.60
C VAL A 39 19.95 2.81 6.84
N ASN A 40 21.25 2.55 6.70
CA ASN A 40 22.08 1.99 7.76
C ASN A 40 23.20 2.97 8.14
N ASP A 41 23.16 3.46 9.38
CA ASP A 41 24.15 4.41 9.92
C ASP A 41 25.56 3.83 10.06
N ALA A 42 25.71 2.50 10.04
CA ALA A 42 27.02 1.84 10.05
C ALA A 42 27.75 1.92 8.69
N ILE A 43 27.06 2.30 7.61
CA ILE A 43 27.67 2.45 6.29
C ILE A 43 28.41 3.78 6.21
N ALA A 44 29.69 3.71 5.85
CA ALA A 44 30.50 4.89 5.61
C ALA A 44 29.88 5.79 4.51
N ARG A 45 29.93 7.11 4.70
CA ARG A 45 29.39 8.12 3.76
C ARG A 45 30.47 8.97 3.10
N ASN A 46 31.72 8.74 3.43
CA ASN A 46 32.86 9.51 2.93
C ASN A 46 33.60 8.78 1.78
N CYS A 47 32.96 7.81 1.15
CA CYS A 47 33.54 7.05 0.04
C CYS A 47 32.54 6.84 -1.10
N THR A 48 33.07 6.42 -2.25
CA THR A 48 32.30 6.32 -3.50
C THR A 48 32.35 4.91 -4.09
N THR A 49 33.03 3.97 -3.43
CA THR A 49 33.05 2.56 -3.84
C THR A 49 31.74 1.87 -3.48
N ILE A 50 31.35 0.86 -4.28
CA ILE A 50 30.11 0.10 -4.06
C ILE A 50 30.01 -0.41 -2.63
N ASN A 51 31.06 -1.08 -2.17
CA ASN A 51 31.18 -1.54 -0.80
C ASN A 51 32.11 -0.59 -0.02
N PRO A 52 31.68 -0.03 1.12
CA PRO A 52 30.34 -0.15 1.73
C PRO A 52 29.35 0.95 1.27
N CYS A 53 29.84 2.03 0.66
CA CYS A 53 29.14 3.33 0.62
C CYS A 53 27.87 3.38 -0.24
N GLN A 54 27.56 2.32 -0.99
CA GLN A 54 26.40 2.26 -1.89
C GLN A 54 25.44 1.11 -1.53
N MET A 55 25.63 0.47 -0.38
CA MET A 55 24.89 -0.76 -0.08
C MET A 55 23.44 -0.51 0.36
N ASP A 56 23.17 0.63 1.03
CA ASP A 56 21.83 1.00 1.52
C ASP A 56 21.13 2.08 0.68
N THR A 57 21.70 2.42 -0.46
CA THR A 57 21.08 3.36 -1.38
C THR A 57 19.84 2.74 -2.00
N THR A 58 18.72 3.45 -1.88
CA THR A 58 17.46 2.97 -2.45
C THR A 58 17.43 3.18 -3.96
N ILE A 59 17.05 2.11 -4.68
CA ILE A 59 16.85 2.09 -6.13
C ILE A 59 15.34 1.93 -6.37
N ILE A 60 14.71 2.92 -7.02
CA ILE A 60 13.26 2.99 -7.22
C ILE A 60 12.93 3.05 -8.71
N ARG A 61 12.91 1.90 -9.38
CA ARG A 61 12.64 1.82 -10.82
C ARG A 61 11.17 1.51 -11.09
N ASP A 62 10.53 2.34 -11.90
CA ASP A 62 9.14 2.10 -12.32
C ASP A 62 8.97 0.76 -13.05
N ALA A 63 9.99 0.30 -13.79
CA ALA A 63 9.97 -1.01 -14.42
C ALA A 63 9.98 -2.17 -13.40
N GLU A 64 10.72 -2.03 -12.28
CA GLU A 64 10.74 -3.06 -11.23
C GLU A 64 9.42 -3.07 -10.44
N ILE A 65 8.82 -1.89 -10.22
CA ILE A 65 7.50 -1.71 -9.59
C ILE A 65 6.39 -2.28 -10.48
N ALA A 66 6.36 -1.91 -11.76
CA ALA A 66 5.37 -2.37 -12.72
C ALA A 66 5.44 -3.88 -12.96
N ALA A 67 6.64 -4.47 -12.84
CA ALA A 67 6.84 -5.91 -12.91
C ALA A 67 6.48 -6.64 -11.59
N GLY A 68 6.10 -5.93 -10.53
CA GLY A 68 5.80 -6.52 -9.22
C GLY A 68 7.00 -7.17 -8.54
N THR A 69 8.23 -6.83 -8.96
CA THR A 69 9.46 -7.39 -8.38
C THR A 69 9.91 -6.66 -7.12
N VAL A 70 9.46 -5.42 -6.95
CA VAL A 70 9.68 -4.59 -5.76
C VAL A 70 8.42 -3.79 -5.46
N ASN A 71 8.28 -3.35 -4.22
CA ASN A 71 7.23 -2.42 -3.81
C ASN A 71 7.52 -1.01 -4.32
N SER A 72 6.56 -0.11 -4.14
CA SER A 72 6.65 1.27 -4.64
C SER A 72 7.80 2.10 -4.04
N CYS A 73 8.39 1.65 -2.93
CA CYS A 73 9.59 2.25 -2.34
C CYS A 73 10.91 1.64 -2.84
N GLY A 74 10.86 0.67 -3.75
CA GLY A 74 12.02 0.07 -4.37
C GLY A 74 12.77 -0.87 -3.43
N ARG A 75 14.10 -0.89 -3.58
CA ARG A 75 14.98 -1.82 -2.87
C ARG A 75 16.36 -1.23 -2.60
N THR A 76 17.09 -1.79 -1.65
CA THR A 76 18.53 -1.54 -1.49
C THR A 76 19.36 -2.73 -1.98
N LYS A 77 20.68 -2.57 -2.08
CA LYS A 77 21.59 -3.69 -2.39
C LYS A 77 21.87 -4.57 -1.17
N LEU A 78 21.72 -4.02 0.05
CA LEU A 78 22.01 -4.71 1.30
C LEU A 78 20.85 -5.58 1.78
N THR A 79 19.64 -5.03 1.75
CA THR A 79 18.45 -5.62 2.38
C THR A 79 17.38 -6.02 1.38
N GLY A 80 17.54 -5.67 0.10
CA GLY A 80 16.58 -6.03 -0.94
C GLY A 80 15.32 -5.17 -0.90
N ASN A 81 14.16 -5.76 -1.20
CA ASN A 81 12.88 -5.07 -1.30
C ASN A 81 12.52 -4.33 -0.01
N ILE A 82 11.97 -3.13 -0.14
CA ILE A 82 11.47 -2.35 1.00
C ILE A 82 9.99 -2.66 1.21
N ASP A 83 9.68 -3.33 2.32
CA ASP A 83 8.31 -3.44 2.82
C ASP A 83 7.93 -2.12 3.51
N VAL A 84 6.93 -1.42 2.94
CA VAL A 84 6.53 -0.10 3.40
C VAL A 84 5.83 -0.18 4.77
N GLY A 85 4.99 -1.19 4.97
CA GLY A 85 4.28 -1.39 6.23
C GLY A 85 5.26 -1.71 7.36
N GLU A 86 6.14 -2.69 7.13
CA GLU A 86 7.16 -3.08 8.11
C GLU A 86 8.11 -1.91 8.42
N ALA A 87 8.63 -1.23 7.40
CA ALA A 87 9.56 -0.11 7.60
C ALA A 87 8.90 1.06 8.34
N THR A 88 7.62 1.33 8.09
CA THR A 88 6.86 2.37 8.77
C THR A 88 6.65 2.03 10.25
N GLU A 89 6.24 0.79 10.56
CA GLU A 89 6.05 0.37 11.95
C GLU A 89 7.37 0.33 12.73
N ASN A 90 8.46 -0.11 12.09
CA ASN A 90 9.80 -0.07 12.69
C ASN A 90 10.22 1.38 13.00
N ALA A 91 9.96 2.34 12.10
CA ALA A 91 10.24 3.75 12.34
C ALA A 91 9.41 4.33 13.49
N LEU A 92 8.12 3.96 13.57
CA LEU A 92 7.23 4.36 14.69
C LEU A 92 7.73 3.80 16.02
N ALA A 93 8.09 2.51 16.05
CA ALA A 93 8.64 1.85 17.25
C ALA A 93 9.96 2.49 17.69
N ALA A 94 10.81 2.88 16.74
CA ALA A 94 12.06 3.60 16.99
C ALA A 94 11.86 5.08 17.37
N LYS A 95 10.62 5.60 17.32
CA LYS A 95 10.30 7.03 17.48
C LYS A 95 11.06 7.92 16.50
N ALA A 96 11.28 7.41 15.28
CA ALA A 96 12.01 8.06 14.19
C ALA A 96 11.06 8.45 13.06
N VAL A 97 9.93 9.08 13.42
CA VAL A 97 8.94 9.60 12.47
C VAL A 97 8.67 11.07 12.80
N THR A 98 9.03 11.95 11.89
CA THR A 98 8.81 13.39 12.02
C THR A 98 7.34 13.74 11.99
N GLN A 99 6.97 14.77 12.73
CA GLN A 99 5.60 15.25 12.79
C GLN A 99 5.40 16.32 11.73
N VAL A 100 4.21 16.33 11.13
CA VAL A 100 3.81 17.27 10.08
C VAL A 100 2.40 17.78 10.33
N LYS A 101 2.07 18.88 9.66
CA LYS A 101 0.74 19.43 9.47
C LYS A 101 0.46 19.56 7.97
N ALA A 102 -0.78 19.84 7.61
CA ALA A 102 -1.09 20.27 6.25
C ALA A 102 -0.24 21.50 5.86
N GLY A 103 0.32 21.49 4.65
CA GLY A 103 1.18 22.57 4.16
C GLY A 103 2.59 22.65 4.77
N THR A 104 3.00 21.72 5.67
CA THR A 104 4.36 21.72 6.23
C THR A 104 5.43 21.66 5.14
N GLN A 105 6.48 22.48 5.29
CA GLN A 105 7.68 22.38 4.46
C GLN A 105 8.67 21.40 5.10
N LEU A 106 8.84 20.25 4.47
CA LEU A 106 9.82 19.24 4.86
C LEU A 106 11.21 19.65 4.44
N GLN A 107 12.15 19.59 5.38
CA GLN A 107 13.59 19.73 5.14
C GLN A 107 14.21 18.34 5.07
N ILE A 108 14.66 17.92 3.89
CA ILE A 108 15.18 16.58 3.64
C ILE A 108 16.67 16.67 3.32
N THR A 109 17.48 15.90 4.04
CA THR A 109 18.93 15.77 3.81
C THR A 109 19.18 14.59 2.88
N ILE A 110 19.67 14.89 1.68
CA ILE A 110 20.12 13.93 0.68
C ILE A 110 21.63 13.84 0.71
N HIS A 111 22.16 12.64 0.96
CA HIS A 111 23.56 12.35 0.76
C HIS A 111 23.80 11.86 -0.66
N GLN A 112 24.46 12.67 -1.48
CA GLN A 112 24.95 12.27 -2.78
C GLN A 112 26.24 11.47 -2.60
N VAL A 113 26.19 10.16 -2.80
CA VAL A 113 27.37 9.28 -2.67
C VAL A 113 28.35 9.55 -3.81
N ASN A 114 27.86 9.64 -5.04
CA ASN A 114 28.69 9.88 -6.21
C ASN A 114 27.96 10.68 -7.31
N ALA A 115 28.61 10.86 -8.46
CA ALA A 115 28.23 11.83 -9.48
C ALA A 115 26.77 11.76 -9.90
N ASP A 116 26.21 10.56 -9.90
CA ASP A 116 24.91 10.22 -10.47
C ASP A 116 23.80 10.05 -9.40
N GLY A 117 24.13 10.37 -8.13
CA GLY A 117 23.18 10.64 -7.04
C GLY A 117 22.76 12.11 -6.91
N ALA A 118 22.98 12.93 -7.93
CA ALA A 118 22.59 14.34 -7.93
C ALA A 118 21.10 14.52 -8.24
N GLY A 119 20.64 15.77 -8.32
CA GLY A 119 19.25 16.08 -8.66
C GLY A 119 18.99 16.28 -10.16
N PRO A 120 17.78 16.76 -10.51
CA PRO A 120 16.70 17.11 -9.58
C PRO A 120 16.03 15.88 -8.97
N TYR A 121 15.61 16.01 -7.71
CA TYR A 121 14.72 15.09 -7.03
C TYR A 121 13.26 15.48 -7.25
N PHE A 122 12.42 14.47 -7.42
CA PHE A 122 10.96 14.56 -7.48
C PHE A 122 10.41 13.79 -6.29
N CYS A 123 9.39 14.34 -5.64
CA CYS A 123 8.78 13.69 -4.50
C CYS A 123 7.29 13.52 -4.71
N ASP A 124 6.76 12.41 -4.21
CA ASP A 124 5.34 12.10 -4.17
C ASP A 124 4.96 11.46 -2.82
N LEU A 125 3.66 11.39 -2.54
CA LEU A 125 3.14 10.94 -1.25
C LEU A 125 2.01 9.90 -1.40
N ASP A 126 2.07 8.89 -0.54
CA ASP A 126 1.03 7.89 -0.28
C ASP A 126 0.43 8.14 1.10
N GLU A 127 -0.85 8.53 1.13
CA GLU A 127 -1.61 8.81 2.36
C GLU A 127 -1.94 7.56 3.19
N SER A 128 -1.94 6.40 2.54
CA SER A 128 -2.20 5.10 3.17
C SER A 128 -0.96 4.49 3.80
N SER A 129 0.23 5.00 3.46
CA SER A 129 1.53 4.49 3.90
C SER A 129 1.68 2.96 3.78
N ASN A 130 1.06 2.36 2.76
CA ASN A 130 1.05 0.90 2.60
C ASN A 130 0.63 0.45 1.20
N THR A 131 -0.39 1.06 0.60
CA THR A 131 -0.90 0.62 -0.72
C THR A 131 0.12 0.84 -1.85
N GLY A 132 1.11 1.71 -1.61
CA GLY A 132 2.13 2.03 -2.59
C GLY A 132 1.58 2.85 -3.75
N VAL A 133 0.38 3.42 -3.60
CA VAL A 133 -0.24 4.32 -4.58
C VAL A 133 0.15 5.74 -4.19
N PHE A 134 1.11 6.30 -4.92
CA PHE A 134 1.58 7.66 -4.73
C PHE A 134 0.69 8.61 -5.54
N THR A 135 -0.33 9.17 -4.89
CA THR A 135 -1.39 9.98 -5.52
C THR A 135 -1.08 11.47 -5.56
N HIS A 136 -0.17 11.94 -4.69
CA HIS A 136 0.12 13.37 -4.54
C HIS A 136 1.54 13.68 -4.97
N ASN A 137 1.70 14.38 -6.10
CA ASN A 137 2.99 14.97 -6.46
C ASN A 137 3.28 16.16 -5.54
N LEU A 138 4.48 16.21 -4.98
CA LEU A 138 4.90 17.27 -4.04
C LEU A 138 5.76 18.31 -4.75
N THR A 139 5.63 19.57 -4.33
CA THR A 139 6.44 20.67 -4.87
C THR A 139 7.80 20.70 -4.16
N VAL A 140 8.88 20.59 -4.93
CA VAL A 140 10.27 20.70 -4.43
C VAL A 140 10.79 22.11 -4.72
N THR A 141 10.88 22.97 -3.71
CA THR A 141 11.21 24.41 -3.87
C THR A 141 12.72 24.68 -3.85
N ASN A 142 13.48 23.83 -3.19
CA ASN A 142 14.95 23.82 -3.19
C ASN A 142 15.41 22.39 -3.45
N ASN A 143 16.34 22.19 -4.38
CA ASN A 143 16.68 20.88 -4.90
C ASN A 143 18.20 20.65 -4.97
N VAL A 144 18.62 19.40 -5.11
CA VAL A 144 20.02 19.04 -5.33
C VAL A 144 20.43 19.52 -6.73
N PRO A 145 21.52 20.29 -6.87
CA PRO A 145 22.02 20.69 -8.19
C PRO A 145 22.45 19.48 -9.01
N GLY A 146 22.01 19.42 -10.28
CA GLY A 146 22.36 18.35 -11.19
C GLY A 146 21.55 18.40 -12.48
N SER A 147 21.92 17.57 -13.44
CA SER A 147 21.17 17.37 -14.68
C SER A 147 21.01 15.88 -14.94
N ASN A 148 19.77 15.39 -15.02
CA ASN A 148 19.46 13.96 -15.18
C ASN A 148 20.11 13.07 -14.10
N GLY A 149 20.13 13.58 -12.86
CA GLY A 149 20.76 12.92 -11.73
C GLY A 149 22.28 13.06 -11.69
N LEU A 150 22.91 13.78 -12.62
CA LEU A 150 24.37 13.89 -12.74
C LEU A 150 24.91 15.24 -12.22
N SER A 151 26.02 15.20 -11.47
CA SER A 151 26.85 16.34 -11.10
C SER A 151 28.31 15.89 -10.89
N GLN A 152 29.26 16.84 -10.80
CA GLN A 152 30.66 16.52 -10.46
C GLN A 152 30.91 16.37 -8.95
N VAL A 153 29.89 16.63 -8.13
CA VAL A 153 29.98 16.53 -6.67
C VAL A 153 29.84 15.07 -6.25
N GLN A 154 30.54 14.65 -5.20
CA GLN A 154 30.48 13.30 -4.64
C GLN A 154 30.65 13.39 -3.12
N ALA A 155 30.15 12.38 -2.40
CA ALA A 155 30.18 12.28 -0.94
C ALA A 155 29.78 13.60 -0.25
N LYS A 156 28.64 14.17 -0.65
CA LYS A 156 28.17 15.46 -0.13
C LYS A 156 26.69 15.44 0.23
N ASP A 157 26.38 16.09 1.34
CA ASP A 157 25.01 16.33 1.77
C ASP A 157 24.44 17.59 1.12
N PHE A 158 23.18 17.49 0.70
CA PHE A 158 22.37 18.57 0.20
C PHE A 158 21.03 18.56 0.91
N ASN A 159 20.54 19.74 1.27
CA ASN A 159 19.18 19.88 1.78
C ASN A 159 18.26 20.22 0.62
N ILE A 160 17.14 19.51 0.53
CA ILE A 160 16.01 19.86 -0.34
C ILE A 160 14.83 20.28 0.54
N THR A 161 13.96 21.13 -0.02
CA THR A 161 12.73 21.59 0.63
C THR A 161 11.53 21.11 -0.16
N VAL A 162 10.63 20.40 0.50
CA VAL A 162 9.46 19.78 -0.12
C VAL A 162 8.20 20.24 0.60
N ALA A 163 7.25 20.82 -0.14
CA ALA A 163 5.97 21.26 0.42
C ALA A 163 4.96 20.10 0.42
N LEU A 164 4.39 19.80 1.59
CA LEU A 164 3.25 18.92 1.73
C LEU A 164 1.95 19.62 1.26
N PRO A 165 0.94 18.86 0.81
CA PRO A 165 -0.32 19.45 0.37
C PRO A 165 -1.10 20.14 1.50
N ASP A 166 -1.86 21.18 1.18
CA ASP A 166 -2.74 21.88 2.12
C ASP A 166 -3.96 21.05 2.54
N ASN A 167 -4.30 20.03 1.75
CA ASN A 167 -5.37 19.07 2.02
C ASN A 167 -4.83 17.70 2.46
N LEU A 168 -3.64 17.67 3.07
CA LEU A 168 -3.00 16.45 3.58
C LEU A 168 -3.93 15.68 4.51
N ASN A 169 -4.13 14.38 4.25
CA ASN A 169 -4.86 13.50 5.13
C ASN A 169 -4.20 12.12 5.22
N CYS A 170 -3.25 11.97 6.12
CA CYS A 170 -2.62 10.70 6.42
C CYS A 170 -3.56 9.76 7.15
N PHE A 171 -3.66 8.51 6.69
CA PHE A 171 -4.53 7.49 7.29
C PHE A 171 -3.87 6.12 7.41
N GLY A 172 -2.56 6.03 7.15
CA GLY A 172 -1.78 4.81 7.24
C GLY A 172 -1.24 4.46 8.62
N ALA A 173 -0.58 3.30 8.66
CA ALA A 173 0.08 2.69 9.81
C ALA A 173 -0.83 2.39 11.02
N SER A 174 -0.26 1.79 12.06
CA SER A 174 -0.95 1.41 13.30
C SER A 174 -1.54 2.60 14.07
N THR A 175 -1.02 3.80 13.85
CA THR A 175 -1.51 5.03 14.49
C THR A 175 -2.63 5.71 13.71
N GLY A 176 -2.92 5.30 12.47
CA GLY A 176 -4.01 5.83 11.65
C GLY A 176 -3.81 7.27 11.16
N ASN A 177 -2.59 7.79 11.21
CA ASN A 177 -2.25 9.17 10.84
C ASN A 177 -0.86 9.31 10.20
N VAL A 178 -0.36 8.26 9.56
CA VAL A 178 0.97 8.25 8.93
C VAL A 178 0.86 8.17 7.41
N CYS A 179 1.68 8.96 6.72
CA CYS A 179 1.89 8.90 5.28
C CYS A 179 3.31 8.42 4.98
N THR A 180 3.52 7.88 3.77
CA THR A 180 4.86 7.68 3.22
C THR A 180 5.15 8.73 2.17
N VAL A 181 6.28 9.43 2.31
CA VAL A 181 6.83 10.30 1.27
C VAL A 181 7.93 9.54 0.55
N ARG A 182 7.94 9.62 -0.77
CA ARG A 182 9.00 9.07 -1.61
C ARG A 182 9.65 10.21 -2.38
N CYS A 183 10.97 10.25 -2.36
CA CYS A 183 11.75 11.19 -3.16
C CYS A 183 12.77 10.42 -3.99
N ARG A 184 12.84 10.70 -5.29
CA ARG A 184 13.77 10.05 -6.21
C ARG A 184 14.27 11.01 -7.30
N ASN A 185 15.52 10.87 -7.71
CA ASN A 185 16.08 11.62 -8.83
C ASN A 185 15.70 10.99 -10.18
N ASN A 186 16.11 11.61 -11.28
CA ASN A 186 15.87 11.12 -12.65
C ASN A 186 17.10 10.45 -13.28
N ALA A 187 17.98 9.84 -12.49
CA ALA A 187 19.15 9.15 -13.03
C ALA A 187 18.73 7.90 -13.83
N GLN A 188 19.33 7.72 -15.02
CA GLN A 188 18.99 6.60 -15.91
C GLN A 188 19.45 5.24 -15.36
N ALA A 189 20.53 5.22 -14.59
CA ALA A 189 21.02 4.01 -13.91
C ALA A 189 20.05 3.47 -12.85
N GLY A 190 19.04 4.26 -12.49
CA GLY A 190 18.02 3.99 -11.50
C GLY A 190 17.58 5.33 -10.92
N PRO A 191 16.31 5.58 -10.70
CA PRO A 191 15.94 6.68 -9.81
C PRO A 191 16.44 6.33 -8.39
N PHE A 192 17.29 7.18 -7.82
CA PHE A 192 17.82 6.99 -6.46
C PHE A 192 17.22 8.01 -5.49
N GLY A 193 17.13 7.63 -4.23
CA GLY A 193 16.61 8.47 -3.16
C GLY A 193 16.13 7.61 -2.00
N GLY A 194 14.81 7.58 -1.77
CA GLY A 194 14.22 6.72 -0.74
C GLY A 194 12.78 7.05 -0.42
N CYS A 195 12.20 6.25 0.46
CA CYS A 195 10.95 6.53 1.14
C CYS A 195 11.20 6.80 2.62
N PHE A 196 10.35 7.60 3.24
CA PHE A 196 10.33 7.80 4.69
C PHE A 196 8.91 8.10 5.17
N ALA A 197 8.61 7.75 6.41
CA ALA A 197 7.31 8.01 7.02
C ALA A 197 7.23 9.44 7.58
N VAL A 198 6.03 10.03 7.57
CA VAL A 198 5.70 11.28 8.28
C VAL A 198 4.39 11.09 9.05
N GLN A 199 4.28 11.67 10.24
CA GLN A 199 3.09 11.56 11.08
C GLN A 199 2.32 12.88 11.12
N GLN A 200 1.09 12.88 10.63
CA GLN A 200 0.24 14.07 10.66
C GLN A 200 -0.33 14.29 12.06
N THR A 201 -0.33 15.56 12.51
CA THR A 201 -0.73 15.93 13.88
C THR A 201 -1.96 16.82 13.96
N ASP A 202 -2.43 17.33 12.83
CA ASP A 202 -3.58 18.21 12.70
C ASP A 202 -4.81 17.53 12.08
N ASN A 203 -4.81 16.20 11.95
CA ASN A 203 -5.97 15.40 11.58
C ASN A 203 -6.46 14.52 12.74
N THR A 204 -7.69 14.02 12.59
CA THR A 204 -8.20 12.96 13.47
C THR A 204 -7.71 11.62 12.93
N PRO A 205 -6.90 10.86 13.68
CA PRO A 205 -6.42 9.56 13.22
C PRO A 205 -7.58 8.59 12.95
N LEU A 206 -7.46 7.74 11.92
CA LEU A 206 -8.40 6.65 11.74
C LEU A 206 -8.34 5.69 12.94
N PRO A 207 -9.49 5.08 13.31
CA PRO A 207 -9.50 4.09 14.38
C PRO A 207 -8.55 2.93 14.07
N ALA A 208 -7.75 2.52 15.06
CA ALA A 208 -6.85 1.37 14.92
C ALA A 208 -7.58 0.04 14.64
N ALA A 209 -8.90 -0.02 14.88
CA ALA A 209 -9.73 -1.20 14.66
C ALA A 209 -10.54 -1.05 13.35
N ASN A 210 -9.94 -1.42 12.22
CA ASN A 210 -10.65 -1.56 10.96
C ASN A 210 -11.41 -2.90 10.92
N GLN A 211 -12.62 -2.92 10.38
CA GLN A 211 -13.33 -4.16 10.04
C GLN A 211 -13.08 -4.52 8.57
N PRO A 212 -13.03 -5.82 8.20
CA PRO A 212 -12.89 -6.23 6.80
C PRO A 212 -13.96 -5.63 5.88
N SER A 213 -15.16 -5.35 6.39
CA SER A 213 -16.26 -4.70 5.66
C SER A 213 -15.96 -3.26 5.25
N ASP A 214 -15.04 -2.60 5.94
CA ASP A 214 -14.72 -1.19 5.75
C ASP A 214 -13.52 -1.00 4.81
N ILE A 215 -12.84 -2.10 4.46
CA ILE A 215 -11.69 -2.11 3.55
C ILE A 215 -12.19 -2.18 2.11
N LYS A 216 -12.04 -1.09 1.37
CA LYS A 216 -12.28 -1.07 -0.07
C LYS A 216 -11.08 -1.66 -0.78
N THR A 217 -11.34 -2.51 -1.78
CA THR A 217 -10.29 -3.04 -2.66
C THR A 217 -9.90 -1.92 -3.63
N GLU A 218 -8.73 -1.33 -3.42
CA GLU A 218 -8.16 -0.30 -4.31
C GLU A 218 -7.42 -0.93 -5.50
N ASP A 219 -7.06 -2.21 -5.41
CA ASP A 219 -6.36 -2.91 -6.48
C ASP A 219 -7.31 -3.31 -7.63
N THR A 220 -6.89 -3.01 -8.85
CA THR A 220 -7.63 -3.40 -10.05
C THR A 220 -7.51 -4.90 -10.28
N LEU A 221 -8.54 -5.50 -10.93
CA LEU A 221 -8.53 -6.91 -11.31
C LEU A 221 -7.29 -7.28 -12.14
N ASP A 222 -6.81 -6.37 -12.99
CA ASP A 222 -5.60 -6.59 -13.78
C ASP A 222 -4.34 -6.67 -12.91
N LYS A 223 -4.22 -5.82 -11.90
CA LYS A 223 -3.11 -5.87 -10.93
C LYS A 223 -3.15 -7.18 -10.14
N ILE A 224 -4.33 -7.59 -9.68
CA ILE A 224 -4.52 -8.86 -8.97
C ILE A 224 -4.13 -10.06 -9.86
N ASN A 225 -4.60 -10.10 -11.10
CA ASN A 225 -4.30 -11.19 -12.02
C ASN A 225 -2.81 -11.26 -12.38
N PHE A 226 -2.16 -10.11 -12.56
CA PHE A 226 -0.73 -10.03 -12.78
C PHE A 226 0.06 -10.56 -11.57
N GLU A 227 -0.32 -10.14 -10.35
CA GLU A 227 0.32 -10.59 -9.12
C GLU A 227 0.18 -12.10 -8.93
N VAL A 228 -1.01 -12.65 -9.18
CA VAL A 228 -1.25 -14.11 -9.14
C VAL A 228 -0.32 -14.84 -10.12
N ALA A 229 -0.19 -14.34 -11.35
CA ALA A 229 0.69 -14.95 -12.35
C ALA A 229 2.18 -14.86 -11.97
N SER A 230 2.63 -13.71 -11.45
CA SER A 230 4.00 -13.50 -10.98
C SER A 230 4.34 -14.43 -9.81
N ASN A 231 3.44 -14.49 -8.82
CA ASN A 231 3.61 -15.35 -7.64
C ASN A 231 3.62 -16.83 -8.00
N GLN A 232 2.75 -17.27 -8.92
CA GLN A 232 2.77 -18.65 -9.43
C GLN A 232 4.09 -19.00 -10.12
N ALA A 233 4.67 -18.08 -10.90
CA ALA A 233 5.95 -18.28 -11.55
C ALA A 233 7.13 -18.31 -10.55
N ALA A 234 7.08 -17.48 -9.50
CA ALA A 234 8.14 -17.39 -8.49
C ALA A 234 8.09 -18.52 -7.44
N LEU A 235 6.91 -19.08 -7.16
CA LEU A 235 6.67 -20.03 -6.07
C LEU A 235 7.63 -21.23 -6.07
N PRO A 236 7.90 -21.93 -7.20
CA PRO A 236 8.80 -23.10 -7.18
C PRO A 236 10.23 -22.75 -6.76
N ALA A 237 10.76 -21.61 -7.24
CA ALA A 237 12.09 -21.14 -6.90
C ALA A 237 12.17 -20.70 -5.42
N ALA A 238 11.12 -20.04 -4.92
CA ALA A 238 11.04 -19.63 -3.51
C ALA A 238 10.96 -20.85 -2.57
N VAL A 239 10.19 -21.88 -2.93
CA VAL A 239 10.11 -23.14 -2.16
C VAL A 239 11.48 -23.83 -2.10
N GLU A 240 12.20 -23.89 -3.22
CA GLU A 240 13.54 -24.48 -3.27
C GLU A 240 14.57 -23.66 -2.48
N ALA A 241 14.52 -22.33 -2.59
CA ALA A 241 15.37 -21.43 -1.81
C ALA A 241 15.14 -21.61 -0.31
N ASN A 242 13.89 -21.69 0.14
CA ASN A 242 13.56 -21.93 1.55
C ASN A 242 14.00 -23.32 2.03
N ARG A 243 13.90 -24.35 1.18
CA ARG A 243 14.42 -25.70 1.46
C ARG A 243 15.94 -25.68 1.70
N ILE A 244 16.67 -24.90 0.93
CA ILE A 244 18.13 -24.73 1.07
C ILE A 244 18.45 -23.89 2.32
N ALA A 245 17.71 -22.80 2.55
CA ALA A 245 17.94 -21.87 3.67
C ALA A 245 17.55 -22.43 5.05
N GLY A 246 16.66 -23.42 5.12
CA GLY A 246 16.36 -24.18 6.36
C GLY A 246 17.31 -25.34 6.65
N GLY A 247 18.40 -25.48 5.87
CA GLY A 247 19.45 -26.46 6.12
C GLY A 247 20.30 -26.09 7.33
N THR A 248 20.89 -27.09 8.00
CA THR A 248 21.68 -26.89 9.23
C THR A 248 22.88 -25.95 9.07
N GLU A 249 23.47 -25.84 7.88
CA GLU A 249 24.54 -24.87 7.58
C GLU A 249 24.02 -23.42 7.45
N ALA A 250 22.82 -23.23 6.92
CA ALA A 250 22.25 -21.90 6.72
C ALA A 250 21.83 -21.25 8.05
N GLU A 251 21.34 -22.05 9.01
CA GLU A 251 21.06 -21.61 10.38
C GLU A 251 22.32 -21.08 11.09
N GLN A 252 23.45 -21.79 10.93
CA GLN A 252 24.73 -21.41 11.54
C GLN A 252 25.32 -20.15 10.90
N ASN A 253 25.20 -20.02 9.57
CA ASN A 253 25.67 -18.85 8.84
C ASN A 253 24.83 -17.61 9.14
N ARG A 254 23.50 -17.75 9.33
CA ARG A 254 22.62 -16.63 9.72
C ARG A 254 23.02 -16.06 11.08
N ALA A 255 23.25 -16.91 12.08
CA ALA A 255 23.68 -16.47 13.40
C ALA A 255 25.04 -15.75 13.37
N ALA A 256 25.97 -16.19 12.52
CA ALA A 256 27.26 -15.53 12.34
C ALA A 256 27.12 -14.16 11.65
N VAL A 257 26.25 -14.04 10.65
CA VAL A 257 26.00 -12.79 9.92
C VAL A 257 25.27 -11.75 10.79
N GLU A 258 24.27 -12.17 11.56
CA GLU A 258 23.56 -11.30 12.53
C GLU A 258 24.51 -10.74 13.60
N ALA A 259 25.43 -11.56 14.11
CA ALA A 259 26.44 -11.14 15.08
C ALA A 259 27.45 -10.12 14.52
N ILE A 260 27.74 -10.19 13.21
CA ILE A 260 28.68 -9.27 12.54
C ILE A 260 27.99 -7.96 12.15
N LEU A 261 26.80 -8.04 11.57
CA LEU A 261 26.09 -6.88 11.01
C LEU A 261 25.32 -6.08 12.07
N LYS A 262 25.18 -6.59 13.31
CA LYS A 262 24.26 -6.05 14.33
C LYS A 262 22.87 -5.77 13.73
N LEU A 263 22.43 -6.61 12.80
CA LEU A 263 21.11 -6.53 12.20
C LEU A 263 20.12 -6.97 13.29
N SER A 264 19.63 -6.03 14.10
CA SER A 264 18.56 -6.33 15.04
C SER A 264 17.25 -6.20 14.29
N THR A 265 16.62 -7.33 13.96
CA THR A 265 15.18 -7.35 13.65
C THR A 265 14.46 -7.02 14.95
N THR A 266 14.21 -5.73 15.20
CA THR A 266 13.34 -5.31 16.29
C THR A 266 11.92 -5.68 15.91
N LEU A 267 11.48 -6.88 16.26
CA LEU A 267 10.07 -7.21 16.27
C LEU A 267 9.44 -6.39 17.40
N ALA A 268 8.72 -5.32 17.04
CA ALA A 268 7.87 -4.65 18.00
C ALA A 268 6.77 -5.62 18.44
N ASN A 269 6.53 -5.76 19.74
CA ASN A 269 5.36 -6.45 20.22
C ASN A 269 4.12 -5.62 19.86
N PHE A 270 3.39 -6.02 18.82
CA PHE A 270 2.14 -5.38 18.44
C PHE A 270 1.01 -5.79 19.38
N PRO A 271 0.11 -4.87 19.75
CA PRO A 271 -1.07 -5.22 20.55
C PRO A 271 -2.01 -6.13 19.74
N THR A 272 -2.57 -7.15 20.39
CA THR A 272 -3.64 -7.97 19.78
C THR A 272 -4.94 -7.18 19.80
N LEU A 273 -5.41 -6.75 18.63
CA LEU A 273 -6.73 -6.13 18.48
C LEU A 273 -7.75 -7.23 18.15
N THR A 274 -8.76 -7.41 19.00
CA THR A 274 -9.91 -8.28 18.71
C THR A 274 -11.08 -7.39 18.29
N PRO A 275 -11.40 -7.29 16.99
CA PRO A 275 -12.57 -6.55 16.55
C PRO A 275 -13.85 -7.22 17.06
N THR A 276 -14.80 -6.43 17.55
CA THR A 276 -16.15 -6.94 17.87
C THR A 276 -16.85 -7.26 16.55
N VAL A 277 -17.14 -8.53 16.29
CA VAL A 277 -17.94 -8.94 15.13
C VAL A 277 -19.40 -8.60 15.40
N ILE A 278 -19.95 -7.63 14.69
CA ILE A 278 -21.39 -7.39 14.68
C ILE A 278 -21.95 -8.30 13.59
N ASP A 279 -22.48 -9.46 13.98
CA ASP A 279 -23.21 -10.31 13.05
C ASP A 279 -24.47 -9.57 12.60
N ALA A 280 -24.64 -9.35 11.29
CA ALA A 280 -25.72 -8.57 10.69
C ALA A 280 -27.11 -9.26 10.79
N GLY A 281 -27.31 -10.11 11.80
CA GLY A 281 -28.47 -10.97 11.96
C GLY A 281 -29.07 -11.05 13.36
N THR A 282 -28.53 -10.38 14.39
CA THR A 282 -29.13 -10.44 15.73
C THR A 282 -29.27 -9.08 16.41
N ALA A 283 -30.45 -8.86 16.97
CA ALA A 283 -30.86 -7.64 17.63
C ALA A 283 -29.94 -7.25 18.79
N THR A 284 -29.77 -5.94 18.95
CA THR A 284 -29.01 -5.24 19.98
C THR A 284 -29.20 -5.81 21.39
N PRO A 285 -28.13 -6.19 22.11
CA PRO A 285 -28.17 -6.27 23.56
C PRO A 285 -27.73 -4.94 24.19
N THR A 286 -28.58 -4.41 25.06
CA THR A 286 -28.30 -3.27 25.96
C THR A 286 -27.11 -3.61 26.88
N PRO A 287 -26.09 -2.74 27.04
CA PRO A 287 -24.98 -3.01 27.95
C PRO A 287 -25.42 -2.81 29.40
N THR A 288 -25.22 -3.84 30.23
CA THR A 288 -25.16 -3.73 31.70
C THR A 288 -23.71 -3.96 32.12
N PRO A 289 -23.10 -3.11 32.97
CA PRO A 289 -21.71 -3.27 33.38
C PRO A 289 -21.61 -4.18 34.61
N THR A 290 -20.70 -5.14 34.59
CA THR A 290 -20.16 -5.74 35.82
C THR A 290 -18.69 -6.09 35.63
N GLY A 291 -17.84 -5.43 36.43
CA GLY A 291 -16.43 -5.75 36.56
C GLY A 291 -16.16 -6.89 37.54
N GLY A 292 -14.94 -7.41 37.46
CA GLY A 292 -14.12 -7.78 38.63
C GLY A 292 -14.47 -9.03 39.45
N ALA A 293 -13.82 -10.14 39.08
CA ALA A 293 -13.09 -11.07 39.94
C ALA A 293 -13.79 -12.03 40.94
N ALA A 294 -13.31 -13.29 40.86
CA ALA A 294 -13.01 -14.26 41.91
C ALA A 294 -14.12 -15.14 42.55
N GLY A 295 -13.93 -16.46 42.39
CA GLY A 295 -13.89 -17.40 43.51
C GLY A 295 -15.13 -18.27 43.82
N GLY A 296 -14.99 -19.59 43.63
CA GLY A 296 -15.37 -20.59 44.64
C GLY A 296 -16.82 -21.13 44.71
N ASN A 297 -16.97 -22.39 44.32
CA ASN A 297 -17.80 -23.47 44.91
C ASN A 297 -19.14 -23.15 45.61
N ASN A 298 -20.26 -23.65 45.07
CA ASN A 298 -20.96 -24.86 45.56
C ASN A 298 -22.44 -24.94 45.08
N ASN A 299 -22.77 -26.12 44.55
CA ASN A 299 -23.95 -26.96 44.74
C ASN A 299 -25.32 -26.33 45.09
N GLY A 300 -26.37 -26.70 44.34
CA GLY A 300 -27.75 -26.40 44.72
C GLY A 300 -28.79 -26.85 43.68
N THR A 301 -29.00 -28.15 43.58
CA THR A 301 -30.08 -28.83 42.85
C THR A 301 -31.48 -28.41 43.27
N GLY A 302 -32.34 -28.12 42.29
CA GLY A 302 -33.58 -28.88 42.06
C GLY A 302 -34.88 -28.47 42.79
N ASN A 303 -35.94 -28.44 41.95
CA ASN A 303 -37.37 -28.63 42.26
C ASN A 303 -38.08 -27.41 42.89
N GLY A 304 -39.21 -26.90 42.41
CA GLY A 304 -40.32 -27.50 41.66
C GLY A 304 -41.63 -27.16 42.39
N THR A 305 -42.74 -27.09 41.66
CA THR A 305 -44.13 -26.78 42.10
C THR A 305 -44.41 -25.29 42.34
N GLY A 306 -45.52 -24.70 41.91
CA GLY A 306 -46.81 -25.18 41.41
C GLY A 306 -47.87 -24.13 41.79
N THR A 307 -49.08 -24.25 41.24
CA THR A 307 -50.29 -23.40 41.42
C THR A 307 -50.36 -22.19 40.48
N GLY A 308 -51.40 -21.94 39.68
CA GLY A 308 -52.73 -22.55 39.56
C GLY A 308 -53.82 -21.47 39.56
N THR A 309 -54.79 -21.61 38.65
CA THR A 309 -56.12 -20.93 38.59
C THR A 309 -56.15 -19.45 38.13
N GLY A 310 -57.06 -18.96 37.29
CA GLY A 310 -58.27 -19.49 36.64
C GLY A 310 -59.22 -18.34 36.23
N ASN A 311 -60.18 -18.62 35.33
CA ASN A 311 -61.33 -17.79 34.85
C ASN A 311 -61.05 -16.64 33.86
N GLY A 312 -61.87 -16.38 32.82
CA GLY A 312 -63.14 -16.97 32.39
C GLY A 312 -63.76 -16.22 31.19
N THR A 313 -64.30 -17.00 30.25
CA THR A 313 -65.39 -16.78 29.27
C THR A 313 -66.01 -15.39 28.98
N GLY A 314 -66.25 -15.08 27.70
CA GLY A 314 -67.25 -14.07 27.25
C GLY A 314 -67.44 -14.01 25.73
N ARG A 315 -68.70 -14.07 25.26
CA ARG A 315 -69.16 -14.35 23.89
C ARG A 315 -69.50 -13.09 23.05
N SER A 316 -69.23 -13.16 21.75
CA SER A 316 -70.08 -12.85 20.55
C SER A 316 -71.00 -11.61 20.44
N ARG A 317 -71.06 -11.10 19.18
CA ARG A 317 -72.02 -10.19 18.48
C ARG A 317 -71.57 -8.71 18.45
N GLY A 318 -71.58 -7.97 17.34
CA GLY A 318 -72.00 -8.19 15.95
C GLY A 318 -72.32 -6.82 15.27
N ARG A 319 -72.20 -6.74 13.93
CA ARG A 319 -72.68 -5.68 12.98
C ARG A 319 -71.96 -4.33 13.05
N THR A 320 -71.65 -3.56 11.99
CA THR A 320 -72.07 -3.41 10.56
C THR A 320 -71.08 -2.39 9.95
N GLY A 321 -70.74 -2.29 8.66
CA GLY A 321 -71.14 -2.95 7.42
C GLY A 321 -70.40 -2.35 6.19
N ARG A 322 -70.65 -2.97 5.02
CA ARG A 322 -70.62 -2.48 3.61
C ARG A 322 -69.33 -1.80 3.12
N ASN A 323 -68.68 -2.20 2.02
CA ASN A 323 -69.25 -2.47 0.70
C ASN A 323 -68.35 -3.42 -0.14
N ARG A 324 -68.96 -4.26 -0.97
CA ARG A 324 -68.34 -5.07 -2.03
C ARG A 324 -68.98 -4.67 -3.36
N GLY A 325 -68.17 -4.65 -4.41
CA GLY A 325 -68.56 -5.19 -5.71
C GLY A 325 -68.87 -4.19 -6.83
N GLY A 326 -68.25 -4.42 -7.98
CA GLY A 326 -68.61 -3.82 -9.26
C GLY A 326 -67.56 -4.11 -10.32
N ASN A 327 -67.77 -5.19 -11.07
CA ASN A 327 -66.92 -5.74 -12.13
C ASN A 327 -67.54 -5.41 -13.50
N ALA A 328 -66.73 -5.51 -14.57
CA ALA A 328 -67.12 -5.63 -16.00
C ALA A 328 -67.52 -4.30 -16.71
N ALA A 329 -67.28 -4.07 -18.00
CA ALA A 329 -66.81 -4.90 -19.12
C ALA A 329 -66.38 -4.00 -20.30
N ASN A 330 -65.58 -4.57 -21.23
CA ASN A 330 -65.65 -4.53 -22.72
C ASN A 330 -65.81 -3.18 -23.47
N ASP A 331 -65.38 -2.99 -24.71
CA ASP A 331 -64.84 -3.79 -25.84
C ASP A 331 -64.13 -2.75 -26.75
N ASN A 332 -62.93 -2.97 -27.29
CA ASN A 332 -62.57 -3.77 -28.46
C ASN A 332 -63.05 -3.23 -29.83
N SER A 333 -62.15 -3.40 -30.81
CA SER A 333 -62.33 -3.35 -32.27
C SER A 333 -62.34 -1.96 -32.93
N ASN A 334 -61.68 -1.72 -34.08
CA ASN A 334 -61.20 -2.65 -35.08
C ASN A 334 -60.12 -2.04 -36.00
N ARG A 335 -59.24 -2.94 -36.44
CA ARG A 335 -58.35 -2.94 -37.62
C ARG A 335 -59.03 -2.37 -38.88
N SER A 336 -58.31 -1.77 -39.82
CA SER A 336 -57.57 -2.39 -40.95
C SER A 336 -57.45 -1.28 -42.03
N SER A 337 -56.55 -1.25 -43.02
CA SER A 337 -55.87 -2.26 -43.83
C SER A 337 -54.75 -1.52 -44.60
N SER A 338 -53.54 -2.08 -44.73
CA SER A 338 -52.98 -2.76 -45.93
C SER A 338 -53.00 -1.92 -47.21
N SER A 339 -51.92 -1.78 -47.98
CA SER A 339 -51.22 -2.84 -48.73
C SER A 339 -49.93 -2.23 -49.33
N SER A 340 -48.74 -2.84 -49.18
CA SER A 340 -48.09 -3.80 -50.12
C SER A 340 -48.03 -3.28 -51.56
N SER A 341 -46.93 -3.38 -52.32
CA SER A 341 -46.11 -4.53 -52.76
C SER A 341 -45.12 -3.90 -53.79
N SER A 342 -44.04 -4.45 -54.31
CA SER A 342 -43.22 -5.66 -54.16
C SER A 342 -42.17 -5.61 -55.31
N GLU A 343 -41.08 -6.38 -55.19
CA GLU A 343 -40.32 -7.05 -56.29
C GLU A 343 -39.59 -6.16 -57.33
N SER A 344 -38.43 -6.51 -57.93
CA SER A 344 -37.59 -7.71 -57.95
C SER A 344 -36.26 -7.47 -58.72
N GLU A 345 -35.23 -8.24 -58.32
CA GLU A 345 -34.24 -9.01 -59.12
C GLU A 345 -33.17 -8.42 -60.08
N ASN A 346 -32.00 -9.10 -59.97
CA ASN A 346 -30.91 -9.39 -60.92
C ASN A 346 -29.88 -8.28 -61.26
N GLY A 347 -28.57 -8.53 -61.34
CA GLY A 347 -27.73 -9.74 -61.26
C GLY A 347 -26.35 -9.42 -61.88
N ASP A 348 -25.28 -10.12 -61.45
CA ASP A 348 -23.96 -10.43 -62.10
C ASP A 348 -23.13 -9.28 -62.77
N GLU A 349 -21.80 -9.25 -62.89
CA GLU A 349 -20.76 -10.29 -62.99
C GLU A 349 -19.35 -9.65 -62.79
N ALA A 350 -18.32 -10.49 -62.69
CA ALA A 350 -16.91 -10.18 -62.43
C ALA A 350 -16.10 -9.72 -63.66
N GLU A 351 -14.93 -9.08 -63.47
CA GLU A 351 -13.73 -9.38 -64.29
C GLU A 351 -12.39 -8.90 -63.67
N THR A 352 -11.37 -9.69 -63.94
CA THR A 352 -9.95 -9.63 -63.58
C THR A 352 -9.09 -8.71 -64.47
N GLY A 353 -7.94 -8.25 -63.94
CA GLY A 353 -6.68 -8.15 -64.70
C GLY A 353 -6.08 -6.76 -64.90
N ASN A 354 -4.94 -6.49 -64.25
CA ASN A 354 -3.61 -6.42 -64.89
C ASN A 354 -2.49 -6.42 -63.82
#